data_AF-A0A1X7E0C2-F1
#
_entry.id   AF-A0A1X7E0C2-F1
#
_cell.length_a   1.000
_cell.length_b   1.000
_cell.length_c   1.000
_cell.angle_alpha   90.00
_cell.angle_beta   90.00
_cell.angle_gamma   90.00
#
_symmetry.space_group_name_H-M   'P 1'
#
loop_
_entity.id
_entity.type
_entity.pdbx_description
1 polymer ?
#
loop_
_entity_poly.entity_id
_entity_poly.type
_entity_poly.pdbx_seq_one_letter_code
_entity_poly.pdbx_strand_id
1 'polypeptide(L)'
;MGLDYIRSNTGKPWKKRWNGGLDRLKRPTLFDLSITETSHSVTVELAPGTRLNLGDTCIVERGSDDFAVTKGLLPVGRIRNPSSEISAAVIAGKGFIEARVTHVGLFGDTAEVNFE
;
A
#
# COMPACT_ATOMS: atom_id res chain seq x y z
N MET A 1 41.44 29.40 14.14
CA MET A 1 41.84 28.82 15.44
C MET A 1 40.68 28.07 16.11
N GLY A 2 40.09 27.05 15.48
CA GLY A 2 38.88 26.38 16.01
C GLY A 2 38.96 24.85 16.05
N LEU A 3 39.57 24.25 15.01
CA LEU A 3 39.69 22.79 14.91
C LEU A 3 40.72 22.22 15.90
N ASP A 4 41.83 22.93 16.13
CA ASP A 4 42.90 22.47 17.03
C ASP A 4 42.52 22.52 18.52
N TYR A 5 41.63 23.44 18.90
CA TYR A 5 41.09 23.52 20.27
C TYR A 5 40.14 22.35 20.58
N ILE A 6 39.32 21.94 19.60
CA ILE A 6 38.47 20.74 19.73
C ILE A 6 39.34 19.47 19.76
N ARG A 7 40.49 19.47 19.07
CA ARG A 7 41.43 18.34 19.06
C ARG A 7 42.09 18.11 20.43
N SER A 8 42.40 19.15 21.20
CA SER A 8 43.06 19.01 22.51
C SER A 8 42.08 18.68 23.65
N ASN A 9 40.84 19.17 23.60
CA ASN A 9 39.95 19.17 24.78
C ASN A 9 38.98 17.98 24.89
N THR A 10 38.86 17.12 23.87
CA THR A 10 37.74 16.17 23.78
C THR A 10 38.08 14.69 24.11
N GLY A 11 39.33 14.38 24.47
CA GLY A 11 39.76 13.10 25.07
C GLY A 11 39.58 11.81 24.26
N LYS A 12 38.90 11.85 23.10
CA LYS A 12 38.67 10.69 22.21
C LYS A 12 39.33 10.95 20.86
N PRO A 13 40.09 9.99 20.29
CA PRO A 13 40.73 10.15 18.99
C PRO A 13 39.69 10.50 17.92
N TRP A 14 39.91 11.60 17.19
CA TRP A 14 38.96 12.11 16.18
C TRP A 14 38.56 11.04 15.15
N LYS A 15 39.50 10.15 14.78
CA LYS A 15 39.27 9.02 13.87
C LYS A 15 38.17 8.08 14.36
N LYS A 16 38.08 7.84 15.68
CA LYS A 16 37.02 7.01 16.29
C LYS A 16 35.65 7.67 16.23
N ARG A 17 35.58 9.01 16.32
CA ARG A 17 34.32 9.77 16.19
C ARG A 17 33.87 9.87 14.74
N TRP A 18 34.79 10.08 13.82
CA TRP A 18 34.49 10.10 12.39
C TRP A 18 33.96 8.75 11.91
N ASN A 19 34.64 7.66 12.28
CA ASN A 19 34.17 6.31 11.98
C ASN A 19 32.81 6.02 12.61
N GLY A 20 32.57 6.42 13.86
CA GLY A 20 31.26 6.27 14.50
C GLY A 20 30.14 7.10 13.84
N GLY A 21 30.46 8.26 13.26
CA GLY A 21 29.51 9.04 12.46
C GLY A 21 29.21 8.37 11.12
N LEU A 22 30.25 7.89 10.44
CA LEU A 22 30.12 7.15 9.18
C LEU A 22 29.33 5.84 9.37
N ASP A 23 29.56 5.11 10.46
CA ASP A 23 28.84 3.88 10.79
C ASP A 23 27.37 4.14 11.14
N ARG A 24 27.02 5.34 11.64
CA ARG A 24 25.62 5.74 11.86
C ARG A 24 24.90 6.10 10.56
N LEU A 25 25.61 6.72 9.61
CA LEU A 25 25.07 7.02 8.28
C LEU A 25 24.84 5.77 7.43
N LYS A 26 25.55 4.67 7.72
CA LYS A 26 25.36 3.37 7.07
C LYS A 26 24.21 2.56 7.66
N ARG A 27 23.61 3.00 8.76
CA ARG A 27 22.49 2.29 9.39
C ARG A 27 21.18 2.88 8.88
N PRO A 28 20.22 2.04 8.47
CA PRO A 28 18.91 2.52 8.07
C PRO A 28 18.26 3.26 9.25
N THR A 29 17.73 4.44 8.95
CA THR A 29 17.03 5.32 9.86
C THR A 29 15.52 5.19 9.66
N LEU A 30 14.73 5.77 10.56
CA LEU A 30 13.26 5.85 10.41
C LEU A 30 12.82 6.59 9.13
N PHE A 31 13.72 7.32 8.47
CA PHE A 31 13.46 8.01 7.21
C PHE A 31 13.86 7.19 5.99
N ASP A 32 14.55 6.05 6.18
CA ASP A 32 14.81 5.06 5.13
C ASP A 32 13.61 4.13 4.99
N LEU A 33 12.40 4.70 4.87
CA LEU A 33 11.18 3.97 4.54
C LEU A 33 11.30 3.53 3.08
N SER A 34 11.78 2.31 2.85
CA SER A 34 11.49 1.62 1.60
C SER A 34 9.99 1.31 1.60
N ILE A 35 9.19 2.18 0.99
CA ILE A 35 7.81 1.87 0.63
C ILE A 35 7.91 0.85 -0.51
N THR A 36 8.07 -0.42 -0.13
CA THR A 36 8.29 -1.53 -1.06
C THR A 36 6.98 -2.19 -1.49
N GLU A 37 5.86 -1.85 -0.85
CA GLU A 37 4.54 -2.30 -1.28
C GLU A 37 3.85 -1.17 -2.02
N THR A 38 3.83 -1.26 -3.34
CA THR A 38 2.72 -0.70 -4.11
C THR A 38 1.47 -1.44 -3.65
N SER A 39 0.74 -0.89 -2.68
CA SER A 39 -0.56 -1.41 -2.29
C SER A 39 -1.54 -1.14 -3.43
N HIS A 40 -1.92 -2.19 -4.15
CA HIS A 40 -2.90 -2.13 -5.23
C HIS A 40 -4.32 -2.14 -4.61
N SER A 41 -4.63 -1.10 -3.84
CA SER A 41 -5.92 -0.97 -3.16
C SER A 41 -6.89 -0.13 -3.99
N VAL A 42 -8.12 -0.62 -4.16
CA VAL A 42 -9.18 0.13 -4.85
C VAL A 42 -10.46 0.13 -4.00
N THR A 43 -11.17 1.26 -4.04
CA THR A 43 -12.44 1.44 -3.35
C THR A 43 -13.60 0.90 -4.19
N VAL A 44 -14.40 0.05 -3.58
CA VAL A 44 -15.64 -0.51 -4.10
C VAL A 44 -16.80 0.21 -3.44
N GLU A 45 -17.73 0.70 -4.23
CA GLU A 45 -19.05 1.13 -3.75
C GLU A 45 -19.95 -0.09 -3.61
N LEU A 46 -20.41 -0.35 -2.39
CA LEU A 46 -21.24 -1.49 -2.07
C LEU A 46 -22.70 -1.23 -2.41
N ALA A 47 -23.38 -2.27 -2.91
CA ALA A 47 -24.82 -2.22 -3.11
C ALA A 47 -25.55 -2.24 -1.74
N PRO A 48 -26.72 -1.60 -1.61
CA PRO A 48 -27.47 -1.59 -0.36
C PRO A 48 -27.79 -2.99 0.15
N GLY A 49 -27.58 -3.24 1.45
CA GLY A 49 -27.88 -4.53 2.09
C GLY A 49 -26.82 -5.62 1.88
N THR A 50 -25.73 -5.30 1.18
CA THR A 50 -24.60 -6.22 0.99
C THR A 50 -23.84 -6.42 2.30
N ARG A 51 -23.45 -7.66 2.58
CA ARG A 51 -22.62 -8.01 3.75
C ARG A 51 -21.26 -8.49 3.28
N LEU A 52 -20.25 -7.66 3.49
CA LEU A 52 -18.84 -8.01 3.33
C LEU A 52 -18.17 -8.07 4.69
N ASN A 53 -17.26 -9.02 4.84
CA ASN A 53 -16.38 -9.14 5.99
C ASN A 53 -14.93 -8.92 5.55
N LEU A 54 -14.10 -8.47 6.49
CA LEU A 54 -12.66 -8.39 6.30
C LEU A 54 -12.08 -9.76 5.92
N GLY A 55 -11.22 -9.77 4.91
CA GLY A 55 -10.58 -10.97 4.39
C GLY A 55 -11.44 -11.79 3.42
N ASP A 56 -12.67 -11.37 3.11
CA ASP A 56 -13.46 -11.99 2.04
C ASP A 56 -12.75 -11.87 0.69
N THR A 57 -12.89 -12.91 -0.14
CA THR A 57 -12.47 -12.90 -1.54
C THR A 57 -13.63 -12.43 -2.42
N CYS A 58 -13.33 -11.49 -3.31
CA CYS A 58 -14.22 -10.99 -4.34
C CYS A 58 -13.58 -11.18 -5.73
N ILE A 59 -14.41 -11.21 -6.76
CA ILE A 59 -13.98 -11.17 -8.15
C ILE A 59 -14.32 -9.78 -8.68
N VAL A 60 -13.34 -9.14 -9.30
CA VAL A 60 -13.51 -7.88 -10.01
C VAL A 60 -13.47 -8.19 -11.51
N GLU A 61 -14.53 -7.82 -12.21
CA GLU A 61 -14.68 -8.07 -13.64
C GLU A 61 -14.97 -6.76 -14.39
N ARG A 62 -14.54 -6.69 -15.65
CA ARG A 62 -14.74 -5.51 -16.47
C ARG A 62 -16.19 -5.45 -16.96
N GLY A 63 -16.92 -4.40 -16.57
CA GLY A 63 -18.21 -4.03 -17.14
C GLY A 63 -18.06 -3.15 -18.38
N SER A 64 -19.16 -2.48 -18.79
CA SER A 64 -19.14 -1.59 -19.96
C SER A 64 -18.32 -0.31 -19.71
N ASP A 65 -18.58 0.39 -18.59
CA ASP A 65 -17.93 1.64 -18.20
C ASP A 65 -17.32 1.61 -16.78
N ASP A 66 -17.74 0.64 -15.97
CA ASP A 66 -17.32 0.43 -14.58
C ASP A 66 -16.74 -0.98 -14.41
N PHE A 67 -16.15 -1.28 -13.24
CA PHE A 67 -15.87 -2.67 -12.85
C PHE A 67 -16.93 -3.19 -11.89
N ALA A 68 -17.48 -4.36 -12.19
CA ALA A 68 -18.40 -5.05 -11.30
C ALA A 68 -17.60 -5.86 -10.28
N VAL A 69 -18.09 -5.89 -9.05
CA VAL A 69 -17.50 -6.67 -7.95
C VAL A 69 -18.51 -7.68 -7.47
N THR A 70 -18.11 -8.95 -7.44
CA THR A 70 -18.94 -10.07 -7.03
C THR A 70 -18.25 -10.89 -5.94
N LYS A 71 -19.01 -11.47 -5.03
CA LYS A 71 -18.54 -12.46 -4.06
C LYS A 71 -19.16 -13.80 -4.41
N GLY A 72 -18.38 -14.66 -5.06
CA GLY A 72 -18.91 -15.87 -5.69
C GLY A 72 -19.93 -15.51 -6.77
N LEU A 73 -21.20 -15.86 -6.57
CA LEU A 73 -22.30 -15.55 -7.50
C LEU A 73 -23.12 -14.32 -7.08
N LEU A 74 -22.77 -13.66 -5.98
CA LEU A 74 -23.54 -12.53 -5.45
C LEU A 74 -22.92 -11.21 -5.92
N PRO A 75 -23.71 -10.32 -6.56
CA PRO A 75 -23.26 -8.97 -6.86
C PRO A 75 -23.10 -8.20 -5.56
N VAL A 76 -21.91 -7.63 -5.37
CA VAL A 76 -21.52 -6.91 -4.16
C VAL A 76 -21.55 -5.41 -4.37
N GLY A 77 -21.13 -4.96 -5.55
CA GLY A 77 -20.94 -3.55 -5.79
C GLY A 77 -20.20 -3.27 -7.08
N ARG A 78 -19.68 -2.07 -7.18
CA ARG A 78 -18.96 -1.58 -8.35
C ARG A 78 -17.83 -0.65 -7.97
N ILE A 79 -16.83 -0.58 -8.82
CA ILE A 79 -15.74 0.39 -8.71
C ILE A 79 -16.04 1.49 -9.72
N ARG A 80 -16.33 2.70 -9.22
CA ARG A 80 -16.46 3.88 -10.07
C ARG A 80 -15.08 4.51 -10.27
N ASN A 81 -14.82 5.00 -11.48
CA ASN A 81 -13.55 5.62 -11.87
C ASN A 81 -12.34 4.72 -11.61
N PRO A 82 -12.27 3.54 -12.24
CA PRO A 82 -11.16 2.61 -12.05
C PRO A 82 -9.83 3.23 -12.46
N SER A 83 -8.79 2.95 -11.67
CA SER A 83 -7.42 3.34 -12.05
C SER A 83 -6.96 2.55 -13.28
N SER A 84 -5.93 3.05 -13.95
CA SER A 84 -5.29 2.32 -15.04
C SER A 84 -4.67 1.00 -14.57
N GLU A 85 -4.27 0.92 -13.30
CA GLU A 85 -3.66 -0.27 -12.70
C GLU A 85 -4.65 -1.43 -12.61
N ILE A 86 -5.83 -1.22 -12.02
CA ILE A 86 -6.83 -2.30 -11.95
C ILE A 86 -7.33 -2.69 -13.32
N SER A 87 -7.40 -1.73 -14.24
CA SER A 87 -7.75 -2.00 -15.64
C SER A 87 -6.72 -2.90 -16.32
N ALA A 88 -5.44 -2.64 -16.11
CA ALA A 88 -4.36 -3.47 -16.63
C ALA A 88 -4.34 -4.86 -15.98
N ALA A 89 -4.55 -4.93 -14.67
CA ALA A 89 -4.57 -6.17 -13.91
C ALA A 89 -5.72 -7.09 -14.36
N VAL A 90 -6.92 -6.55 -14.56
CA VAL A 90 -8.07 -7.31 -15.07
C VAL A 90 -7.84 -7.79 -16.52
N ILE A 91 -7.22 -6.97 -17.37
CA ILE A 91 -6.85 -7.39 -18.73
C ILE A 91 -5.83 -8.54 -18.70
N ALA A 92 -4.81 -8.44 -17.83
CA ALA A 92 -3.81 -9.49 -17.64
C ALA A 92 -4.44 -10.79 -17.10
N GLY A 93 -5.43 -10.67 -16.22
CA GLY A 93 -6.24 -11.77 -15.67
C GLY A 93 -7.28 -12.36 -16.63
N LYS A 94 -7.24 -12.01 -17.93
CA LYS A 94 -8.18 -12.49 -18.97
C LYS A 94 -9.63 -12.05 -18.78
N GLY A 95 -9.84 -10.87 -18.20
CA GLY A 95 -11.15 -10.23 -18.05
C GLY A 95 -11.69 -10.19 -16.63
N PHE A 96 -11.03 -10.86 -15.68
CA PHE A 96 -11.33 -10.76 -14.26
C PHE A 96 -10.05 -10.83 -13.41
N ILE A 97 -10.15 -10.41 -12.16
CA ILE A 97 -9.09 -10.56 -11.15
C ILE A 97 -9.71 -10.90 -9.80
N GLU A 98 -8.98 -11.68 -8.99
CA GLU A 98 -9.34 -11.92 -7.61
C GLU A 98 -8.85 -10.77 -6.73
N ALA A 99 -9.72 -10.27 -5.85
CA ALA A 99 -9.39 -9.20 -4.92
C ALA A 99 -9.84 -9.59 -3.51
N ARG A 100 -9.03 -9.25 -2.50
CA ARG A 100 -9.33 -9.51 -1.10
C ARG A 100 -9.73 -8.24 -0.38
N VAL A 101 -10.80 -8.31 0.40
CA VAL A 101 -11.32 -7.18 1.19
C VAL A 101 -10.36 -6.89 2.34
N THR A 102 -9.78 -5.70 2.33
CA THR A 102 -8.84 -5.23 3.36
C THR A 102 -9.49 -4.26 4.33
N HIS A 103 -10.53 -3.54 3.89
CA HIS A 103 -11.29 -2.63 4.73
C HIS A 103 -12.77 -2.62 4.35
N VAL A 104 -13.65 -2.43 5.34
CA VAL A 104 -15.08 -2.17 5.12
C VAL A 104 -15.40 -0.86 5.83
N GLY A 105 -15.95 0.09 5.07
CA GLY A 105 -16.30 1.41 5.58
C GLY A 105 -17.31 1.32 6.72
N LEU A 106 -17.23 2.26 7.65
CA LEU A 106 -18.05 2.27 8.87
C LEU A 106 -19.56 2.23 8.58
N PHE A 107 -19.99 2.86 7.48
CA PHE A 107 -21.39 2.91 7.08
C PHE A 107 -21.83 1.74 6.20
N GLY A 108 -20.90 0.86 5.83
CA GLY A 108 -21.16 -0.31 4.97
C GLY A 108 -21.54 0.04 3.53
N ASP A 109 -21.27 1.26 3.09
CA ASP A 109 -21.50 1.76 1.73
C ASP A 109 -20.26 1.60 0.83
N THR A 110 -19.11 1.39 1.43
CA THR A 110 -17.81 1.31 0.76
C THR A 110 -16.97 0.18 1.34
N ALA A 111 -16.11 -0.41 0.50
CA ALA A 111 -15.09 -1.34 0.92
C ALA A 111 -13.79 -1.07 0.15
N GLU A 112 -12.65 -1.37 0.75
CA GLU A 112 -11.38 -1.41 0.04
C GLU A 112 -11.00 -2.85 -0.23
N VAL A 113 -10.56 -3.09 -1.46
CA VAL A 113 -10.08 -4.39 -1.91
C VAL A 113 -8.66 -4.26 -2.44
N ASN A 114 -7.82 -5.23 -2.11
CA ASN A 114 -6.47 -5.35 -2.62
C ASN A 114 -6.42 -6.50 -3.63
N PHE A 115 -5.67 -6.31 -4.73
CA PHE A 115 -5.51 -7.30 -5.80
C PHE A 115 -4.02 -7.48 -6.13
N GLU A 116 -3.67 -8.63 -6.70
CA GLU A 116 -2.28 -8.98 -7.08
C GLU A 116 -2.07 -8.97 -8.60
#